data_AF-A0A3Q2V6Y8-F1
#
_entry.id   AF-A0A3Q2V6Y8-F1
#
_cell.length_a   1.000
_cell.length_b   1.000
_cell.length_c   1.000
_cell.angle_alpha   90.00
_cell.angle_beta   90.00
_cell.angle_gamma   90.00
#
_symmetry.space_group_name_H-M   'P 1'
#
loop_
_entity.id
_entity.type
_entity.pdbx_description
1 polymer ?
#
loop_
_entity_poly.entity_id
_entity_poly.type
_entity_poly.pdbx_seq_one_letter_code
_entity_poly.pdbx_strand_id
1 'polypeptide(L)'
;MASAFVVGDKFRNKVTHLLGKSESALPRALGEELEEVLEKPEPTILPFSTARKIKKYLQDNGHPFYLHELLEDSSLHLPEIVKPPRNPELVARLEKIKAKLANEEYKRITRNVNARVHFLLILKASLPFQVRSVKAVVVTIFNFLVTIVAAFACSYMGSQYLFTETTARVISAVIAASVVGLAELYVLVRTMEGDLGEP
;
A
#
# COMPACT_ATOMS: atom_id res chain seq x y z
N MET A 1 13.20 12.98 -19.44
CA MET A 1 14.22 14.06 -19.45
C MET A 1 13.76 15.10 -20.47
N ALA A 2 13.73 16.39 -20.11
CA ALA A 2 13.37 17.44 -21.07
C ALA A 2 14.42 17.49 -22.19
N SER A 3 13.97 17.46 -23.45
CA SER A 3 14.85 17.41 -24.63
C SER A 3 14.85 18.70 -25.45
N ALA A 4 13.95 19.63 -25.15
CA ALA A 4 13.81 20.90 -25.85
C ALA A 4 13.29 22.02 -24.94
N PHE A 5 13.44 23.27 -25.41
CA PHE A 5 12.86 24.47 -24.83
C PHE A 5 11.69 24.94 -25.69
N VAL A 6 10.61 25.37 -25.06
CA VAL A 6 9.60 26.22 -25.69
C VAL A 6 10.11 27.65 -25.61
N VAL A 7 10.17 28.32 -26.74
CA VAL A 7 10.85 29.59 -26.88
C VAL A 7 9.86 30.69 -27.24
N GLY A 8 9.90 31.81 -26.52
CA GLY A 8 9.03 32.96 -26.71
C GLY A 8 9.61 34.07 -27.59
N ASP A 9 8.86 35.17 -27.72
CA ASP A 9 9.10 36.23 -28.70
C ASP A 9 10.42 36.99 -28.51
N LYS A 10 10.89 37.15 -27.26
CA LYS A 10 12.19 37.81 -27.00
C LYS A 10 13.35 37.05 -27.63
N PHE A 11 13.31 35.72 -27.66
CA PHE A 11 14.33 34.94 -28.34
C PHE A 11 14.27 35.17 -29.84
N ARG A 12 13.08 35.16 -30.44
CA ARG A 12 12.90 35.43 -31.88
C ARG A 12 13.55 36.76 -32.26
N ASN A 13 13.21 37.82 -31.54
CA ASN A 13 13.74 39.16 -31.78
C ASN A 13 15.27 39.23 -31.63
N LYS A 14 15.83 38.59 -30.60
CA LYS A 14 17.29 38.57 -30.37
C LYS A 14 18.02 37.72 -31.41
N VAL A 15 17.45 36.61 -31.87
CA VAL A 15 18.01 35.76 -32.93
C VAL A 15 17.91 36.44 -34.30
N THR A 16 16.82 37.12 -34.61
CA THR A 16 16.70 37.93 -35.85
C THR A 16 17.74 39.05 -35.86
N HIS A 17 17.98 39.71 -34.72
CA HIS A 17 19.06 40.70 -34.61
C HIS A 17 20.46 40.08 -34.74
N LEU A 18 20.63 38.81 -34.32
CA LEU A 18 21.88 38.08 -34.50
C LEU A 18 22.16 37.71 -35.95
N LEU A 19 21.13 37.31 -36.68
CA LEU A 19 21.21 37.03 -38.11
C LEU A 19 21.39 38.34 -38.92
N GLY A 20 20.78 39.44 -38.48
CA GLY A 20 20.82 40.73 -39.17
C GLY A 20 22.09 41.59 -38.96
N LYS A 21 22.86 41.39 -37.88
CA LYS A 21 24.08 42.17 -37.60
C LYS A 21 25.39 41.55 -38.09
N SER A 22 25.40 40.29 -38.52
CA SER A 22 26.65 39.57 -38.82
C SER A 22 26.80 39.26 -40.30
N GLU A 23 27.50 40.13 -41.05
CA GLU A 23 28.11 39.76 -42.33
C GLU A 23 29.38 38.90 -42.18
N SER A 24 29.70 38.37 -40.99
CA SER A 24 30.79 37.39 -40.88
C SER A 24 30.60 36.37 -39.74
N ALA A 25 30.54 35.11 -40.17
CA ALA A 25 30.88 33.91 -39.40
C ALA A 25 29.84 33.34 -38.40
N LEU A 26 28.53 33.39 -38.67
CA LEU A 26 27.69 32.28 -38.19
C LEU A 26 28.03 31.04 -39.06
N PRO A 27 28.35 29.87 -38.48
CA PRO A 27 28.45 28.64 -39.25
C PRO A 27 27.15 28.46 -40.03
N ARG A 28 27.21 28.31 -41.36
CA ARG A 28 26.02 28.26 -42.24
C ARG A 28 24.95 27.28 -41.72
N ALA A 29 25.40 26.12 -41.24
CA ALA A 29 24.55 25.10 -40.64
C ALA A 29 23.79 25.58 -39.37
N LEU A 30 24.35 26.51 -38.59
CA LEU A 30 23.66 27.11 -37.44
C LEU A 30 22.68 28.20 -37.83
N GLY A 31 23.00 28.99 -38.86
CA GLY A 31 22.09 29.98 -39.41
C GLY A 31 20.83 29.32 -39.97
N GLU A 32 21.01 28.29 -40.80
CA GLU A 32 19.92 27.49 -41.37
C GLU A 32 19.07 26.81 -40.28
N GLU A 33 19.69 26.20 -39.25
CA GLU A 33 18.96 25.62 -38.11
C GLU A 33 18.15 26.67 -37.32
N LEU A 34 18.62 27.92 -37.25
CA LEU A 34 17.93 28.99 -36.54
C LEU A 34 16.80 29.61 -37.37
N GLU A 35 17.01 29.79 -38.67
CA GLU A 35 15.98 30.26 -39.62
C GLU A 35 14.82 29.27 -39.69
N GLU A 36 15.09 27.96 -39.79
CA GLU A 36 14.06 26.91 -39.80
C GLU A 36 13.24 26.88 -38.49
N VAL A 37 13.86 27.26 -37.36
CA VAL A 37 13.19 27.36 -36.06
C VAL A 37 12.33 28.63 -35.97
N LEU A 38 12.75 29.72 -36.62
CA LEU A 38 12.01 30.99 -36.67
C LEU A 38 10.80 30.94 -37.60
N GLU A 39 10.85 30.18 -38.69
CA GLU A 39 9.74 30.03 -39.65
C GLU A 39 8.54 29.25 -39.08
N LYS A 40 8.75 28.44 -38.04
CA LYS A 40 7.67 27.63 -37.43
C LYS A 40 6.71 28.52 -36.62
N PRO A 41 5.38 28.34 -36.74
CA PRO A 41 4.41 29.07 -35.91
C PRO A 41 4.50 28.65 -34.44
N GLU A 42 4.11 29.54 -33.52
CA GLU A 42 4.16 29.32 -32.08
C GLU A 42 3.38 28.07 -31.63
N PRO A 43 3.85 27.29 -30.64
CA PRO A 43 5.08 27.48 -29.85
C PRO A 43 6.34 26.92 -30.53
N THR A 44 7.41 27.74 -30.58
CA THR A 44 8.69 27.34 -31.17
C THR A 44 9.48 26.42 -30.25
N ILE A 45 9.82 25.22 -30.73
CA ILE A 45 10.58 24.23 -29.99
C ILE A 45 12.06 24.32 -30.40
N LEU A 46 12.93 24.68 -29.46
CA LEU A 46 14.39 24.72 -29.63
C LEU A 46 15.03 23.47 -29.00
N PRO A 47 15.68 22.60 -29.78
CA PRO A 47 16.43 21.47 -29.26
C PRO A 47 17.60 21.91 -28.36
N PHE A 48 17.89 21.12 -27.31
CA PHE A 48 19.06 21.38 -26.45
C PHE A 48 20.40 21.31 -27.19
N SER A 49 20.49 20.52 -28.26
CA SER A 49 21.68 20.43 -29.11
C SER A 49 21.98 21.78 -29.75
N THR A 50 20.98 22.44 -30.33
CA THR A 50 21.10 23.76 -30.95
C THR A 50 21.44 24.83 -29.91
N ALA A 51 20.77 24.83 -28.74
CA ALA A 51 21.11 25.72 -27.63
C ALA A 51 22.58 25.57 -27.16
N ARG A 52 23.10 24.33 -27.15
CA ARG A 52 24.51 24.06 -26.80
C ARG A 52 25.48 24.56 -27.88
N LYS A 53 25.12 24.49 -29.16
CA LYS A 53 25.93 25.06 -30.24
C LYS A 53 25.95 26.60 -30.18
N ILE A 54 24.80 27.23 -29.91
CA ILE A 54 24.71 28.69 -29.66
C ILE A 54 25.62 29.08 -28.49
N LYS A 55 25.59 28.34 -27.38
CA LYS A 55 26.47 28.60 -26.23
C LYS A 55 27.94 28.63 -26.63
N LYS A 56 28.41 27.61 -27.35
CA LYS A 56 29.81 27.51 -27.80
C LYS A 56 30.16 28.69 -28.71
N TYR A 57 29.30 29.00 -29.67
CA TYR A 57 29.48 30.11 -30.59
C TYR A 57 29.62 31.47 -29.86
N LEU A 58 28.78 31.71 -28.86
CA LEU A 58 28.84 32.94 -28.06
C LEU A 58 30.12 33.04 -27.21
N GLN A 59 30.63 31.90 -26.72
CA GLN A 59 31.88 31.83 -25.96
C GLN A 59 33.11 32.07 -26.85
N ASP A 60 33.12 31.51 -28.06
CA ASP A 60 34.27 31.57 -28.96
C ASP A 60 34.43 32.97 -29.62
N ASN A 61 33.32 33.70 -29.83
CA ASN A 61 33.32 34.99 -30.52
C ASN A 61 33.18 36.21 -29.59
N GLY A 62 33.16 36.02 -28.26
CA GLY A 62 33.14 37.12 -27.29
C GLY A 62 31.94 38.08 -27.45
N HIS A 63 30.76 37.56 -27.77
CA HIS A 63 29.56 38.38 -27.96
C HIS A 63 29.08 39.05 -26.66
N PRO A 64 28.41 40.22 -26.75
CA PRO A 64 28.04 41.02 -25.58
C PRO A 64 26.82 40.51 -24.79
N PHE A 65 26.18 39.42 -25.22
CA PHE A 65 25.00 38.84 -24.57
C PHE A 65 25.20 37.33 -24.34
N TYR A 66 24.65 36.82 -23.25
CA TYR A 66 24.80 35.43 -22.83
C TYR A 66 23.60 34.55 -23.21
N LEU A 67 23.79 33.22 -23.23
CA LEU A 67 22.71 32.27 -23.54
C LEU A 67 21.49 32.43 -22.62
N HIS A 68 21.70 32.72 -21.33
CA HIS A 68 20.59 32.87 -20.39
C HIS A 68 19.72 34.10 -20.70
N GLU A 69 20.29 35.14 -21.32
CA GLU A 69 19.55 36.32 -21.77
C GLU A 69 18.73 36.00 -23.04
N LEU A 70 19.20 35.09 -23.90
CA LEU A 70 18.42 34.59 -25.04
C LEU A 70 17.25 33.74 -24.59
N LEU A 71 17.45 32.95 -23.52
CA LEU A 71 16.48 31.99 -22.99
C LEU A 71 15.59 32.54 -21.87
N GLU A 72 15.61 33.85 -21.63
CA GLU A 72 14.89 34.51 -20.52
C GLU A 72 13.37 34.23 -20.51
N ASP A 73 12.75 34.22 -21.69
CA ASP A 73 11.32 33.92 -21.88
C ASP A 73 11.07 32.46 -22.32
N SER A 74 12.08 31.60 -22.20
CA SER A 74 11.94 30.19 -22.60
C SER A 74 11.50 29.31 -21.43
N SER A 75 10.60 28.36 -21.70
CA SER A 75 10.18 27.33 -20.74
C SER A 75 10.66 25.96 -21.19
N LEU A 76 10.79 25.01 -20.27
CA LEU A 76 11.19 23.65 -20.62
C LEU A 76 10.03 22.92 -21.28
N HIS A 77 10.25 22.35 -22.46
CA HIS A 77 9.28 21.46 -23.08
C HIS A 77 9.32 20.09 -22.39
N LEU A 78 8.32 19.81 -21.56
CA LEU A 78 8.10 18.49 -20.99
C LEU A 78 7.09 17.76 -21.87
N PRO A 79 7.50 16.73 -22.64
CA PRO A 79 6.55 15.96 -23.42
C PRO A 79 5.52 15.34 -22.48
N GLU A 80 4.24 15.56 -22.78
CA GLU A 80 3.16 14.98 -21.99
C GLU A 80 3.17 13.46 -22.17
N ILE A 81 3.25 12.74 -21.05
CA ILE A 81 3.22 11.28 -21.06
C ILE A 81 1.80 10.87 -21.40
N VAL A 82 1.60 10.34 -22.61
CA VAL A 82 0.32 9.76 -23.03
C VAL A 82 0.02 8.58 -22.11
N LYS A 83 -0.98 8.75 -21.24
CA LYS A 83 -1.43 7.68 -20.35
C LYS A 83 -2.14 6.63 -21.20
N PRO A 84 -1.82 5.34 -21.05
CA PRO A 84 -2.52 4.28 -21.77
C PRO A 84 -4.02 4.28 -21.40
N PRO A 85 -4.91 3.87 -22.33
CA PRO A 85 -6.33 3.77 -22.05
C PRO A 85 -6.59 2.81 -20.89
N ARG A 86 -7.49 3.19 -19.98
CA ARG A 86 -7.83 2.36 -18.82
C ARG A 86 -8.64 1.14 -19.25
N ASN A 87 -8.26 -0.04 -18.77
CA ASN A 87 -9.01 -1.27 -18.99
C ASN A 87 -10.41 -1.16 -18.32
N PRO A 88 -11.52 -1.38 -19.06
CA PRO A 88 -12.88 -1.26 -18.53
C PRO A 88 -13.16 -2.19 -17.34
N GLU A 89 -12.56 -3.39 -17.31
CA GLU A 89 -12.74 -4.32 -16.20
C GLU A 89 -12.13 -3.79 -14.90
N LEU A 90 -10.97 -3.13 -14.99
CA LEU A 90 -10.30 -2.55 -13.84
C LEU A 90 -11.06 -1.34 -13.31
N VAL A 91 -11.68 -0.55 -14.20
CA VAL A 91 -12.55 0.57 -13.82
C VAL A 91 -13.77 0.06 -13.07
N ALA A 92 -14.46 -0.95 -13.61
CA ALA A 92 -15.61 -1.57 -12.95
C ALA A 92 -15.25 -2.17 -11.58
N ARG A 93 -14.08 -2.80 -11.45
CA ARG A 93 -13.57 -3.30 -10.16
C ARG A 93 -13.29 -2.15 -9.18
N LEU A 94 -12.67 -1.07 -9.64
CA LEU A 94 -12.39 0.11 -8.82
C LEU A 94 -13.69 0.77 -8.33
N GLU A 95 -14.70 0.88 -9.17
CA GLU A 95 -16.01 1.41 -8.79
C GLU A 95 -16.68 0.54 -7.72
N LYS A 96 -16.64 -0.80 -7.88
CA LYS A 96 -17.12 -1.74 -6.86
C LYS A 96 -16.38 -1.56 -5.52
N ILE A 97 -15.05 -1.43 -5.55
CA ILE A 97 -14.23 -1.22 -4.34
C ILE A 97 -14.58 0.13 -3.69
N LYS A 98 -14.69 1.21 -4.47
CA LYS A 98 -15.08 2.53 -3.96
C LYS A 98 -16.47 2.49 -3.32
N ALA A 99 -17.45 1.85 -3.95
CA ALA A 99 -18.79 1.70 -3.40
C ALA A 99 -18.78 0.88 -2.10
N LYS A 100 -17.97 -0.19 -2.03
CA LYS A 100 -17.79 -0.99 -0.81
C LYS A 100 -17.20 -0.16 0.33
N LEU A 101 -16.11 0.56 0.08
CA LEU A 101 -15.46 1.41 1.07
C LEU A 101 -16.39 2.53 1.56
N ALA A 102 -17.12 3.18 0.65
CA ALA A 102 -18.11 4.19 1.01
C ALA A 102 -19.24 3.63 1.89
N ASN A 103 -19.72 2.42 1.59
CA ASN A 103 -20.72 1.74 2.41
C ASN A 103 -20.19 1.33 3.80
N GLU A 104 -18.94 0.88 3.88
CA GLU A 104 -18.29 0.56 5.14
C GLU A 104 -18.11 1.81 6.01
N GLU A 105 -17.68 2.93 5.41
CA GLU A 105 -17.53 4.21 6.10
C GLU A 105 -18.89 4.76 6.55
N TYR A 106 -19.91 4.70 5.68
CA TYR A 106 -21.27 5.06 6.05
C TYR A 106 -21.75 4.26 7.26
N LYS A 107 -21.60 2.93 7.24
CA LYS A 107 -21.96 2.05 8.38
C LYS A 107 -21.17 2.38 9.65
N ARG A 108 -19.90 2.76 9.52
CA ARG A 108 -19.07 3.19 10.66
C ARG A 108 -19.63 4.47 11.28
N ILE A 109 -19.97 5.47 10.47
CA ILE A 109 -20.48 6.76 10.93
C ILE A 109 -21.89 6.60 11.53
N THR A 110 -22.76 5.80 10.90
CA THR A 110 -24.14 5.57 11.38
C THR A 110 -24.26 4.49 12.45
N ARG A 111 -23.13 3.93 12.91
CA ARG A 111 -23.09 2.80 13.87
C ARG A 111 -23.86 3.07 15.16
N ASN A 112 -23.91 4.33 15.60
CA ASN A 112 -24.51 4.73 16.87
C ASN A 112 -25.99 5.07 16.78
N VAL A 113 -26.56 5.15 15.57
CA VAL A 113 -27.96 5.53 15.38
C VAL A 113 -28.90 4.37 15.72
N ASN A 114 -28.41 3.12 15.71
CA ASN A 114 -29.23 1.93 16.00
C ASN A 114 -28.54 0.96 16.99
N ALA A 115 -28.45 1.38 18.25
CA ALA A 115 -27.77 0.64 19.32
C ALA A 115 -28.32 -0.79 19.56
N ARG A 116 -29.60 -1.05 19.23
CA ARG A 116 -30.23 -2.38 19.43
C ARG A 116 -29.77 -3.42 18.41
N VAL A 117 -29.65 -3.05 17.14
CA VAL A 117 -29.12 -3.94 16.08
C VAL A 117 -27.61 -4.16 16.27
N HIS A 118 -26.94 -3.17 16.87
CA HIS A 118 -25.50 -3.15 17.08
C HIS A 118 -24.99 -4.22 18.07
N PHE A 119 -25.67 -4.43 19.21
CA PHE A 119 -25.30 -5.47 20.17
C PHE A 119 -25.33 -6.88 19.53
N LEU A 120 -26.37 -7.16 18.74
CA LEU A 120 -26.52 -8.45 18.06
C LEU A 120 -25.50 -8.64 16.91
N LEU A 121 -25.13 -7.56 16.23
CA LEU A 121 -24.18 -7.58 15.12
C LEU A 121 -22.73 -7.66 15.62
N ILE A 122 -22.37 -7.00 16.73
CA ILE A 122 -21.06 -7.18 17.38
C ILE A 122 -20.86 -8.63 17.82
N LEU A 123 -21.87 -9.23 18.47
CA LEU A 123 -21.81 -10.61 18.94
C LEU A 123 -21.59 -11.61 17.80
N LYS A 124 -22.11 -11.31 16.60
CA LYS A 124 -21.89 -12.13 15.39
C LYS A 124 -20.57 -11.81 14.65
N ALA A 125 -20.13 -10.56 14.66
CA ALA A 125 -18.93 -10.11 13.93
C ALA A 125 -17.60 -10.44 14.65
N SER A 126 -17.64 -10.75 15.95
CA SER A 126 -16.49 -11.29 16.69
C SER A 126 -16.17 -12.76 16.37
N LEU A 127 -17.11 -13.51 15.78
CA LEU A 127 -16.94 -14.92 15.44
C LEU A 127 -16.02 -15.21 14.21
N PRO A 128 -16.06 -14.45 13.10
CA PRO A 128 -15.30 -14.82 11.90
C PRO A 128 -13.81 -14.44 11.91
N PHE A 129 -13.36 -13.49 12.73
CA PHE A 129 -11.92 -13.14 12.79
C PHE A 129 -11.12 -14.07 13.73
N GLN A 130 -11.81 -14.94 14.47
CA GLN A 130 -11.22 -15.82 15.47
C GLN A 130 -11.03 -17.26 14.97
N VAL A 131 -11.28 -17.59 13.70
CA VAL A 131 -11.20 -18.99 13.21
C VAL A 131 -9.82 -19.65 13.38
N ARG A 132 -8.75 -18.87 13.47
CA ARG A 132 -7.39 -19.39 13.75
C ARG A 132 -7.15 -19.65 15.24
N SER A 133 -7.73 -18.84 16.11
CA SER A 133 -7.64 -18.98 17.57
C SER A 133 -8.64 -20.00 18.12
N VAL A 134 -9.83 -20.10 17.52
CA VAL A 134 -10.86 -21.10 17.86
C VAL A 134 -10.34 -22.52 17.67
N LYS A 135 -9.54 -22.79 16.62
CA LYS A 135 -8.97 -24.13 16.41
C LYS A 135 -8.09 -24.57 17.57
N ALA A 136 -7.25 -23.69 18.11
CA ALA A 136 -6.40 -24.00 19.25
C ALA A 136 -7.24 -24.23 20.51
N VAL A 137 -8.19 -23.34 20.81
CA VAL A 137 -9.08 -23.46 21.98
C VAL A 137 -9.90 -24.75 21.94
N VAL A 138 -10.45 -25.11 20.76
CA VAL A 138 -11.23 -26.35 20.57
C VAL A 138 -10.37 -27.59 20.82
N VAL A 139 -9.13 -27.61 20.31
CA VAL A 139 -8.20 -28.73 20.54
C VAL A 139 -7.86 -28.86 22.03
N THR A 140 -7.65 -27.75 22.73
CA THR A 140 -7.34 -27.77 24.16
C THR A 140 -8.51 -28.26 25.02
N ILE A 141 -9.74 -27.80 24.74
CA ILE A 141 -10.95 -28.30 25.42
C ILE A 141 -11.16 -29.78 25.16
N PHE A 142 -10.91 -30.23 23.93
CA PHE A 142 -11.00 -31.65 23.58
C PHE A 142 -9.98 -32.49 24.36
N ASN A 143 -8.73 -32.04 24.43
CA ASN A 143 -7.67 -32.72 25.20
C ASN A 143 -8.05 -32.82 26.69
N PHE A 144 -8.54 -31.74 27.28
CA PHE A 144 -9.04 -31.72 28.66
C PHE A 144 -10.15 -32.76 28.92
N LEU A 145 -11.14 -32.84 28.03
CA LEU A 145 -12.23 -33.82 28.16
C LEU A 145 -11.71 -35.25 28.04
N VAL A 146 -10.80 -35.52 27.09
CA VAL A 146 -10.18 -36.83 26.92
C VAL A 146 -9.43 -37.24 28.18
N THR A 147 -8.68 -36.33 28.81
CA THR A 147 -7.94 -36.61 30.04
C THR A 147 -8.85 -36.92 31.22
N ILE A 148 -9.96 -36.19 31.41
CA ILE A 148 -10.94 -36.49 32.47
C ILE A 148 -11.58 -37.86 32.26
N VAL A 149 -12.03 -38.16 31.04
CA VAL A 149 -12.68 -39.44 30.72
C VAL A 149 -11.69 -40.60 30.90
N ALA A 150 -10.45 -40.43 30.44
CA ALA A 150 -9.40 -41.43 30.61
C ALA A 150 -9.06 -41.66 32.09
N ALA A 151 -8.92 -40.59 32.89
CA ALA A 151 -8.67 -40.69 34.32
C ALA A 151 -9.80 -41.40 35.06
N PHE A 152 -11.05 -41.08 34.72
CA PHE A 152 -12.22 -41.75 35.28
C PHE A 152 -12.25 -43.23 34.92
N ALA A 153 -12.08 -43.58 33.64
CA ALA A 153 -12.10 -44.97 33.19
C ALA A 153 -10.96 -45.79 33.82
N CYS A 154 -9.74 -45.22 33.87
CA CYS A 154 -8.58 -45.85 34.46
C CYS A 154 -8.77 -46.08 35.97
N SER A 155 -9.25 -45.07 36.70
CA SER A 155 -9.51 -45.20 38.14
C SER A 155 -10.67 -46.18 38.43
N TYR A 156 -11.71 -46.19 37.61
CA TYR A 156 -12.81 -47.15 37.74
C TYR A 156 -12.36 -48.60 37.50
N MET A 157 -11.55 -48.85 36.46
CA MET A 157 -10.97 -50.16 36.20
C MET A 157 -9.95 -50.57 37.28
N GLY A 158 -9.09 -49.65 37.73
CA GLY A 158 -8.11 -49.92 38.79
C GLY A 158 -8.74 -50.17 40.15
N SER A 159 -9.86 -49.50 40.44
CA SER A 159 -10.63 -49.67 41.69
C SER A 159 -11.24 -51.07 41.83
N GLN A 160 -11.33 -51.84 40.73
CA GLN A 160 -11.78 -53.23 40.80
C GLN A 160 -10.89 -54.12 41.68
N TYR A 161 -9.60 -53.76 41.81
CA TYR A 161 -8.64 -54.49 42.64
C TYR A 161 -8.66 -54.08 44.11
N LEU A 162 -9.25 -52.92 44.44
CA LEU A 162 -9.26 -52.37 45.80
C LEU A 162 -10.62 -52.50 46.49
N PHE A 163 -11.71 -52.37 45.74
CA PHE A 163 -13.07 -52.40 46.27
C PHE A 163 -13.92 -53.43 45.53
N THR A 164 -14.73 -54.19 46.26
CA THR A 164 -15.69 -55.16 45.69
C THR A 164 -17.01 -54.50 45.30
N GLU A 165 -17.39 -53.43 46.00
CA GLU A 165 -18.65 -52.71 45.81
C GLU A 165 -18.61 -51.74 44.62
N THR A 166 -19.62 -51.81 43.75
CA THR A 166 -19.74 -50.94 42.57
C THR A 166 -19.85 -49.46 42.95
N THR A 167 -20.55 -49.15 44.03
CA THR A 167 -20.73 -47.78 44.53
C THR A 167 -19.40 -47.17 44.96
N ALA A 168 -18.58 -47.92 45.71
CA ALA A 168 -17.26 -47.46 46.15
C ALA A 168 -16.32 -47.23 44.95
N ARG A 169 -16.41 -48.09 43.92
CA ARG A 169 -15.64 -47.94 42.68
C ARG A 169 -15.94 -46.64 41.96
N VAL A 170 -17.23 -46.33 41.76
CA VAL A 170 -17.65 -45.08 41.11
C VAL A 170 -17.20 -43.88 41.92
N ILE A 171 -17.40 -43.87 43.24
CA ILE A 171 -16.99 -42.76 44.11
C ILE A 171 -15.48 -42.53 44.03
N SER A 172 -14.67 -43.60 44.11
CA SER A 172 -13.21 -43.48 43.98
C SER A 172 -12.78 -42.91 42.62
N ALA A 173 -13.45 -43.31 41.54
CA ALA A 173 -13.15 -42.86 40.19
C ALA A 173 -13.52 -41.38 39.98
N VAL A 174 -14.65 -40.93 40.55
CA VAL A 174 -15.05 -39.52 40.52
C VAL A 174 -14.07 -38.65 41.29
N ILE A 175 -13.62 -39.09 42.47
CA ILE A 175 -12.64 -38.35 43.29
C ILE A 175 -11.33 -38.21 42.51
N ALA A 176 -10.80 -39.31 41.97
CA ALA A 176 -9.57 -39.30 41.20
C ALA A 176 -9.67 -38.42 39.94
N ALA A 177 -10.75 -38.54 39.17
CA ALA A 177 -10.98 -37.72 37.98
C ALA A 177 -11.13 -36.22 38.32
N SER A 178 -11.72 -35.90 39.48
CA SER A 178 -11.85 -34.51 39.94
C SER A 178 -10.50 -33.88 40.26
N VAL A 179 -9.59 -34.62 40.91
CA VAL A 179 -8.23 -34.13 41.20
C VAL A 179 -7.45 -33.89 39.91
N VAL A 180 -7.50 -34.82 38.97
CA VAL A 180 -6.86 -34.67 37.66
C VAL A 180 -7.45 -33.51 36.86
N GLY A 181 -8.78 -33.37 36.87
CA GLY A 181 -9.47 -32.25 36.22
C GLY A 181 -9.08 -30.89 36.78
N LEU A 182 -8.91 -30.77 38.11
CA LEU A 182 -8.42 -29.54 38.73
C LEU A 182 -6.97 -29.24 38.38
N ALA A 183 -6.11 -30.27 38.29
CA ALA A 183 -4.72 -30.10 37.88
C ALA A 183 -4.61 -29.61 36.43
N GLU A 184 -5.33 -30.23 35.51
CA GLU A 184 -5.40 -29.84 34.10
C GLU A 184 -6.02 -28.43 33.92
N LEU A 185 -7.07 -28.12 34.67
CA LEU A 185 -7.69 -26.79 34.65
C LEU A 185 -6.73 -25.70 35.15
N TYR A 186 -5.97 -25.99 36.20
CA TYR A 186 -4.94 -25.08 36.70
C TYR A 186 -3.85 -24.81 35.66
N VAL A 187 -3.37 -25.87 34.99
CA VAL A 187 -2.39 -25.74 33.90
C VAL A 187 -2.97 -24.92 32.75
N LEU A 188 -4.21 -25.20 32.34
CA LEU A 188 -4.89 -24.45 31.29
C LEU A 188 -4.98 -22.96 31.61
N VAL A 189 -5.50 -22.60 32.79
CA VAL A 189 -5.63 -21.20 33.23
C VAL A 189 -4.26 -20.53 33.23
N ARG A 190 -3.23 -21.19 33.77
CA ARG A 190 -1.87 -20.65 33.82
C ARG A 190 -1.23 -20.49 32.45
N THR A 191 -1.49 -21.39 31.50
CA THR A 191 -1.02 -21.23 30.11
C THR A 191 -1.72 -20.07 29.40
N MET A 192 -3.00 -19.85 29.67
CA MET A 192 -3.75 -18.71 29.11
C MET A 192 -3.32 -17.38 29.72
N GLU A 193 -3.05 -17.33 31.03
CA GLU A 193 -2.52 -16.14 31.70
C GLU A 193 -1.06 -15.84 31.29
N GLY A 194 -0.25 -16.89 31.03
CA GLY A 194 1.12 -16.75 30.54
C GLY A 194 1.22 -16.20 29.12
N ASP A 195 0.28 -16.53 28.23
CA ASP A 195 0.17 -15.92 26.89
C ASP A 195 -0.25 -14.43 26.93
N LEU A 196 -0.74 -13.94 28.08
CA LEU A 196 -1.12 -12.54 28.34
C LEU A 196 -0.08 -11.78 29.18
N GLY A 197 0.97 -12.46 29.64
CA GLY A 197 1.92 -11.94 30.61
C GLY A 197 3.37 -12.10 30.16
N GLU A 198 3.77 -11.38 29.11
CA GLU A 198 5.05 -10.68 28.97
C GLU A 198 4.97 -9.70 27.77
N PRO A 199 5.71 -8.56 27.80
CA PRO A 199 5.67 -7.51 26.77
C PRO A 199 6.27 -7.90 25.42
#